data_AF-A0AAU9MFL2-F1
#
_entry.id   AF-A0AAU9MFL2-F1
#
_cell.length_a   1.000
_cell.length_b   1.000
_cell.length_c   1.000
_cell.angle_alpha   90.00
_cell.angle_beta   90.00
_cell.angle_gamma   90.00
#
_symmetry.space_group_name_H-M   'P 1'
#
loop_
_entity.id
_entity.type
_entity.pdbx_description
1 polymer ?
#
loop_
_entity_poly.entity_id
_entity_poly.type
_entity_poly.pdbx_seq_one_letter_code
_entity_poly.pdbx_strand_id
1 'polypeptide(L)'
;MCTACGFTSTTYDPCIDISLDLIPPEPSGTKTKTKTDSQLTPTLIGCLDRFTRPERLGSDSDQKFFCQRCKIRQESLKQMSIRKLPLVSCFHIKRFEHSPVKKLSRKVDRYMQFPFSLDMSPYLSSSILRGRFGNRIFAFDGNGNGNENEEQDFSSEFELFAVVTHTGKLDAGHYVTYLRLSNEWYKCDDCWVTRVNESIVRGVQGYMMFYVQKMLFYKATDKI
;
A
#
# COMPACT_ATOMS: atom_id res chain seq x y z
N MET A 1 -7.20 17.62 -7.48
CA MET A 1 -6.94 18.45 -8.68
C MET A 1 -8.22 18.64 -9.46
N CYS A 2 -8.63 19.89 -9.69
CA CYS A 2 -9.77 20.19 -10.57
C CYS A 2 -9.45 19.82 -12.02
N THR A 3 -10.34 19.09 -12.70
CA THR A 3 -10.12 18.67 -14.09
C THR A 3 -10.24 19.83 -15.09
N ALA A 4 -10.95 20.91 -14.74
CA ALA A 4 -11.15 22.07 -15.61
C ALA A 4 -9.98 23.07 -15.58
N CYS A 5 -9.44 23.39 -14.39
CA CYS A 5 -8.42 24.44 -14.24
C CYS A 5 -7.08 23.97 -13.65
N GLY A 6 -6.93 22.69 -13.33
CA GLY A 6 -5.71 22.13 -12.74
C GLY A 6 -5.41 22.54 -11.30
N PHE A 7 -6.22 23.42 -10.68
CA PHE A 7 -6.02 23.81 -9.28
C PHE A 7 -6.02 22.58 -8.37
N THR A 8 -5.00 22.48 -7.52
CA THR A 8 -4.78 21.35 -6.63
C THR A 8 -4.81 21.84 -5.19
N SER A 9 -5.58 21.15 -4.36
CA SER A 9 -5.53 21.25 -2.91
C SER A 9 -4.82 20.01 -2.40
N THR A 10 -3.98 20.18 -1.38
CA THR A 10 -3.24 19.09 -0.72
C THR A 10 -3.68 19.03 0.73
N THR A 11 -3.97 17.82 1.21
CA THR A 11 -4.32 17.54 2.61
C THR A 11 -3.30 16.53 3.14
N TYR A 12 -2.86 16.72 4.39
CA TYR A 12 -1.90 15.84 5.05
C TYR A 12 -2.60 15.10 6.18
N ASP A 13 -2.60 13.77 6.09
CA ASP A 13 -3.24 12.90 7.07
C ASP A 13 -2.17 11.98 7.71
N PRO A 14 -1.95 12.04 9.03
CA PRO A 14 -1.10 11.08 9.71
C PRO A 14 -1.77 9.70 9.75
N CYS A 15 -0.99 8.65 9.54
CA CYS A 15 -1.45 7.26 9.65
C CYS A 15 -0.40 6.38 10.33
N ILE A 16 -0.85 5.32 11.00
CA ILE A 16 -0.01 4.31 11.67
C ILE A 16 0.16 3.08 10.79
N ASP A 17 -0.87 2.75 10.01
CA ASP A 17 -0.90 1.67 9.03
C ASP A 17 -1.56 2.12 7.72
N ILE A 18 -1.29 1.35 6.66
CA ILE A 18 -1.96 1.52 5.36
C ILE A 18 -2.84 0.29 5.12
N SER A 19 -4.15 0.53 5.10
CA SER A 19 -5.15 -0.50 4.83
C SER A 19 -5.43 -0.63 3.31
N LEU A 20 -5.07 -1.76 2.73
CA LEU A 20 -5.07 -2.02 1.29
C LEU A 20 -6.22 -2.93 0.86
N ASP A 21 -6.85 -2.62 -0.27
CA ASP A 21 -7.93 -3.42 -0.82
C ASP A 21 -7.39 -4.65 -1.57
N LEU A 22 -7.93 -5.83 -1.26
CA LEU A 22 -7.58 -7.09 -1.93
C LEU A 22 -8.51 -7.37 -3.13
N ILE A 23 -8.42 -6.55 -4.16
CA ILE A 23 -9.33 -6.63 -5.32
C ILE A 23 -8.64 -7.44 -6.43
N PRO A 24 -9.37 -8.33 -7.15
CA PRO A 24 -8.82 -8.97 -8.33
C PRO A 24 -8.33 -7.91 -9.34
N PRO A 25 -7.32 -8.21 -10.15
CA PRO A 25 -7.05 -7.41 -11.34
C PRO A 25 -8.32 -7.36 -12.19
N GLU A 26 -8.78 -6.15 -12.50
CA GLU A 26 -9.90 -5.95 -13.41
C GLU A 26 -9.55 -6.61 -14.76
N PRO A 27 -10.49 -7.32 -15.42
CA PRO A 27 -10.29 -7.69 -16.81
C PRO A 27 -10.20 -6.40 -17.62
N SER A 28 -8.99 -6.05 -18.05
CA SER A 28 -8.77 -4.91 -18.93
C SER A 28 -9.67 -5.05 -20.16
N GLY A 29 -10.53 -4.06 -20.40
CA GLY A 29 -11.49 -4.02 -21.51
C GLY A 29 -10.88 -3.91 -22.92
N THR A 30 -9.64 -4.35 -23.12
CA THR A 30 -9.02 -4.50 -24.44
C THR A 30 -9.29 -5.90 -24.95
N LYS A 31 -10.23 -5.99 -25.90
CA LYS A 31 -10.52 -7.19 -26.69
C LYS A 31 -9.28 -7.60 -27.50
N THR A 32 -8.39 -8.37 -26.92
CA THR A 32 -7.45 -9.24 -27.65
C THR A 32 -7.63 -10.65 -27.12
N LYS A 33 -8.36 -11.47 -27.88
CA LYS A 33 -8.56 -12.89 -27.63
C LYS A 33 -7.22 -13.62 -27.76
N THR A 34 -6.50 -13.76 -26.65
CA THR A 34 -5.56 -14.85 -26.45
C THR A 34 -6.05 -15.67 -25.26
N LYS A 35 -6.49 -16.89 -25.55
CA LYS A 35 -6.95 -17.88 -24.59
C LYS A 35 -5.77 -18.36 -23.73
N THR A 36 -5.50 -17.67 -22.63
CA THR A 36 -4.86 -18.24 -21.42
C THR A 36 -5.49 -17.56 -20.23
N ASP A 37 -6.57 -18.16 -19.71
CA ASP A 37 -7.31 -17.76 -18.52
C ASP A 37 -6.45 -18.01 -17.25
N SER A 38 -5.35 -17.27 -17.15
CA SER A 38 -4.57 -17.19 -15.92
C SER A 38 -5.20 -16.11 -15.06
N GLN A 39 -6.01 -16.52 -14.08
CA GLN A 39 -6.42 -15.66 -12.98
C GLN A 39 -5.16 -15.02 -12.37
N LEU A 40 -4.90 -13.75 -12.72
CA LEU A 40 -3.74 -13.02 -12.21
C LEU A 40 -3.82 -12.95 -10.68
N THR A 41 -2.82 -13.54 -10.03
CA THR A 41 -2.73 -13.58 -8.57
C THR A 41 -2.52 -12.16 -8.04
N PRO A 42 -3.31 -11.68 -7.06
CA PRO A 42 -3.09 -10.38 -6.45
C PRO A 42 -1.70 -10.27 -5.81
N THR A 43 -1.08 -9.09 -5.90
CA THR A 43 0.21 -8.82 -5.28
C THR A 43 0.14 -7.60 -4.36
N LEU A 44 0.96 -7.55 -3.32
CA LEU A 44 1.08 -6.38 -2.43
C LEU A 44 1.45 -5.11 -3.23
N ILE A 45 2.35 -5.26 -4.20
CA ILE A 45 2.76 -4.18 -5.11
C ILE A 45 1.54 -3.66 -5.88
N GLY A 46 0.73 -4.55 -6.47
CA GLY A 46 -0.48 -4.15 -7.18
C GLY A 46 -1.53 -3.49 -6.27
N CYS A 47 -1.60 -3.89 -4.99
CA CYS A 47 -2.43 -3.22 -3.99
C CYS A 47 -1.94 -1.79 -3.68
N LEU A 48 -0.62 -1.58 -3.55
CA LEU A 48 -0.02 -0.26 -3.34
C LEU A 48 -0.16 0.65 -4.58
N ASP A 49 0.01 0.09 -5.77
CA ASP A 49 -0.23 0.79 -7.04
C ASP A 49 -1.68 1.28 -7.10
N ARG A 50 -2.64 0.43 -6.71
CA ARG A 50 -4.06 0.80 -6.67
C ARG A 50 -4.35 1.86 -5.61
N PHE A 51 -3.75 1.75 -4.43
CA PHE A 51 -3.90 2.72 -3.34
C PHE A 51 -3.42 4.12 -3.75
N THR A 52 -2.32 4.19 -4.50
CA THR A 52 -1.74 5.46 -4.97
C THR A 52 -2.21 5.90 -6.36
N ARG A 53 -3.11 5.13 -6.99
CA ARG A 53 -3.67 5.45 -8.30
C ARG A 53 -4.60 6.66 -8.23
N PRO A 54 -4.52 7.62 -9.16
CA PRO A 54 -5.51 8.69 -9.25
C PRO A 54 -6.92 8.14 -9.48
N GLU A 55 -7.88 8.62 -8.70
CA GLU A 55 -9.30 8.35 -8.85
C GLU A 55 -10.04 9.61 -9.29
N ARG A 56 -11.02 9.43 -10.20
CA ARG A 56 -11.92 10.51 -10.63
C ARG A 56 -13.09 10.60 -9.64
N LEU A 57 -13.31 11.78 -9.11
CA LEU A 57 -14.43 12.12 -8.23
C LEU A 57 -15.42 13.02 -8.97
N GLY A 58 -16.71 12.84 -8.71
CA GLY A 58 -17.77 13.66 -9.29
C GLY A 58 -18.27 13.21 -10.66
N SER A 59 -18.07 11.93 -11.01
CA SER A 59 -18.69 11.33 -12.21
C SER A 59 -20.22 11.35 -12.15
N ASP A 60 -20.77 11.35 -10.93
CA ASP A 60 -22.17 11.68 -10.67
C ASP A 60 -22.30 13.15 -10.26
N SER A 61 -23.35 13.81 -10.74
CA SER A 61 -23.58 15.25 -10.57
C SER A 61 -23.58 15.70 -9.10
N ASP A 62 -24.08 14.86 -8.20
CA ASP A 62 -24.16 15.14 -6.76
C ASP A 62 -22.82 14.97 -6.02
N GLN A 63 -21.82 14.34 -6.65
CA GLN A 63 -20.51 14.06 -6.05
C GLN A 63 -19.40 15.01 -6.51
N LYS A 64 -19.74 16.05 -7.29
CA LYS A 64 -18.77 17.04 -7.79
C LYS A 64 -18.19 17.88 -6.65
N PHE A 65 -16.87 18.09 -6.69
CA PHE A 65 -16.13 18.87 -5.70
C PHE A 65 -16.13 20.36 -6.03
N PHE A 66 -16.30 21.20 -5.01
CA PHE A 66 -16.23 22.65 -5.20
C PHE A 66 -14.79 23.10 -5.47
N CYS A 67 -14.55 23.69 -6.64
CA CYS A 67 -13.25 24.23 -6.99
C CYS A 67 -13.13 25.69 -6.52
N GLN A 68 -12.15 25.97 -5.65
CA GLN A 68 -11.90 27.32 -5.13
C GLN A 68 -11.47 28.35 -6.19
N ARG A 69 -10.91 27.89 -7.32
CA ARG A 69 -10.50 28.75 -8.44
C ARG A 69 -11.65 29.01 -9.41
N CYS A 70 -12.37 27.97 -9.83
CA CYS A 70 -13.51 28.10 -10.74
C CYS A 70 -14.77 28.66 -10.03
N LYS A 71 -14.82 28.59 -8.70
CA LYS A 71 -15.98 28.94 -7.86
C LYS A 71 -17.26 28.14 -8.19
N ILE A 72 -17.10 26.95 -8.78
CA ILE A 72 -18.20 26.05 -9.15
C ILE A 72 -17.81 24.59 -8.84
N ARG A 73 -18.82 23.72 -8.72
CA ARG A 73 -18.62 22.28 -8.55
C ARG A 73 -18.13 21.65 -9.84
N GLN A 74 -17.02 20.94 -9.76
CA GLN A 74 -16.31 20.33 -10.87
C GLN A 74 -15.95 18.89 -10.58
N GLU A 75 -15.73 18.14 -11.64
CA GLU A 75 -15.02 16.87 -11.54
C GLU A 75 -13.59 17.12 -11.05
N SER A 76 -13.06 16.17 -10.30
CA SER A 76 -11.72 16.29 -9.76
C SER A 76 -11.00 14.95 -9.74
N LEU A 77 -9.67 15.01 -9.80
CA LEU A 77 -8.81 13.87 -9.53
C LEU A 77 -8.34 13.94 -8.08
N LYS A 78 -8.53 12.84 -7.34
CA LYS A 78 -7.91 12.62 -6.03
C LYS A 78 -6.84 11.55 -6.18
N GLN A 79 -5.73 11.71 -5.47
CA GLN A 79 -4.65 10.75 -5.47
C GLN A 79 -4.02 10.72 -4.09
N MET A 80 -3.86 9.52 -3.53
CA MET A 80 -3.11 9.32 -2.30
C MET A 80 -1.63 9.10 -2.62
N SER A 81 -0.75 9.55 -1.74
CA SER A 81 0.70 9.32 -1.82
C SER A 81 1.31 9.39 -0.44
N ILE A 82 2.51 8.85 -0.28
CA ILE A 82 3.22 8.83 1.00
C ILE A 82 4.18 10.02 1.05
N ARG A 83 3.97 10.95 1.98
CA ARG A 83 4.85 12.11 2.15
C ARG A 83 6.10 11.80 2.96
N LYS A 84 5.95 10.98 4.01
CA LYS A 84 7.00 10.59 4.95
C LYS A 84 6.83 9.11 5.30
N LEU A 85 7.91 8.35 5.19
CA LEU A 85 7.93 6.93 5.54
C LEU A 85 8.26 6.73 7.03
N PRO A 86 7.56 5.82 7.73
CA PRO A 86 7.96 5.39 9.07
C PRO A 86 9.17 4.42 9.00
N LEU A 87 9.82 4.21 10.15
CA LEU A 87 10.89 3.20 10.27
C LEU A 87 10.35 1.77 10.07
N VAL A 88 9.09 1.55 10.47
CA VAL A 88 8.35 0.31 10.28
C VAL A 88 7.03 0.64 9.58
N SER A 89 6.84 0.07 8.40
CA SER A 89 5.59 0.17 7.65
C SER A 89 4.69 -1.02 7.96
N CYS A 90 3.45 -0.75 8.33
CA CYS A 90 2.41 -1.74 8.58
C CYS A 90 1.39 -1.71 7.42
N PHE A 91 1.19 -2.86 6.77
CA PHE A 91 0.17 -3.03 5.74
C PHE A 91 -0.91 -3.98 6.24
N HIS A 92 -2.13 -3.48 6.33
CA HIS A 92 -3.31 -4.29 6.63
C HIS A 92 -4.04 -4.63 5.33
N ILE A 93 -4.28 -5.91 5.08
CA ILE A 93 -5.00 -6.36 3.89
C ILE A 93 -6.47 -6.51 4.24
N LYS A 94 -7.34 -5.72 3.59
CA LYS A 94 -8.79 -5.76 3.78
C LYS A 94 -9.37 -7.03 3.17
N ARG A 95 -9.33 -8.12 3.94
CA ARG A 95 -9.84 -9.44 3.56
C ARG A 95 -11.33 -9.60 3.86
N PHE A 96 -12.12 -8.56 3.63
CA PHE A 96 -13.56 -8.58 3.85
C PHE A 96 -14.27 -7.90 2.68
N GLU A 97 -15.41 -8.45 2.32
CA GLU A 97 -16.32 -7.81 1.38
C GLU A 97 -17.73 -7.82 1.96
N HIS A 98 -18.47 -6.75 1.70
CA HIS A 98 -19.85 -6.60 2.09
C HIS A 98 -20.72 -6.54 0.84
N SER A 99 -21.68 -7.46 0.73
CA SER A 99 -22.68 -7.42 -0.32
C SER A 99 -23.91 -6.69 0.19
N PRO A 100 -24.20 -5.45 -0.26
CA PRO A 100 -25.40 -4.74 0.15
C PRO A 100 -26.68 -5.45 -0.32
N VAL A 101 -26.62 -6.09 -1.49
CA VAL A 101 -27.75 -6.86 -2.06
C VAL A 101 -28.08 -8.07 -1.20
N LYS A 102 -27.07 -8.85 -0.82
CA LYS A 102 -27.24 -10.07 -0.02
C LYS A 102 -27.30 -9.80 1.49
N LYS A 103 -27.04 -8.56 1.93
CA LYS A 103 -26.84 -8.15 3.33
C LYS A 103 -25.89 -9.10 4.09
N LEU A 104 -24.85 -9.54 3.40
CA LEU A 104 -23.90 -10.54 3.92
C LEU A 104 -22.48 -10.02 3.75
N SER A 105 -21.71 -10.15 4.83
CA SER A 105 -20.27 -9.96 4.83
C SER A 105 -19.57 -11.31 4.75
N ARG A 106 -18.50 -11.39 3.95
CA ARG A 106 -17.66 -12.60 3.92
C ARG A 106 -16.18 -12.25 3.92
N LYS A 107 -15.39 -13.20 4.41
CA LYS A 107 -13.94 -13.13 4.33
C LYS A 107 -13.47 -13.40 2.89
N VAL A 108 -12.39 -12.74 2.51
CA VAL A 108 -11.69 -12.94 1.25
C VAL A 108 -10.43 -13.76 1.51
N ASP A 109 -10.57 -15.08 1.45
CA ASP A 109 -9.50 -16.07 1.67
C ASP A 109 -8.68 -16.34 0.41
N ARG A 110 -8.55 -15.36 -0.48
CA ARG A 110 -7.71 -15.51 -1.68
C ARG A 110 -6.26 -15.24 -1.34
N TYR A 111 -5.36 -16.05 -1.89
CA TYR A 111 -3.93 -15.84 -1.78
C TYR A 111 -3.50 -14.50 -2.41
N MET A 112 -2.53 -13.84 -1.80
CA MET A 112 -1.90 -12.63 -2.31
C MET A 112 -0.40 -12.77 -2.14
N GLN A 113 0.34 -12.57 -3.22
CA GLN A 113 1.79 -12.61 -3.18
C GLN A 113 2.34 -11.32 -2.57
N PHE A 114 3.34 -11.44 -1.70
CA PHE A 114 4.07 -10.29 -1.16
C PHE A 114 5.58 -10.54 -1.26
N PRO A 115 6.39 -9.50 -1.56
CA PRO A 115 7.83 -9.64 -1.64
C PRO A 115 8.47 -9.59 -0.25
N PHE A 116 9.69 -10.09 -0.10
CA PHE A 116 10.43 -9.94 1.16
C PHE A 116 11.19 -8.62 1.22
N SER A 117 11.63 -8.10 0.07
CA SER A 117 12.18 -6.75 -0.09
C SER A 117 11.16 -5.89 -0.82
N LEU A 118 10.88 -4.70 -0.30
CA LEU A 118 9.88 -3.78 -0.85
C LEU A 118 10.50 -2.40 -1.05
N ASP A 119 10.41 -1.88 -2.27
CA ASP A 119 10.76 -0.49 -2.57
C ASP A 119 9.50 0.39 -2.51
N MET A 120 9.51 1.37 -1.61
CA MET A 120 8.42 2.32 -1.41
C MET A 120 8.57 3.59 -2.26
N SER A 121 9.70 3.78 -2.95
CA SER A 121 9.98 4.98 -3.75
C SER A 121 8.88 5.35 -4.74
N PRO A 122 8.24 4.41 -5.48
CA PRO A 122 7.20 4.75 -6.45
C PRO A 122 5.95 5.38 -5.82
N TYR A 123 5.72 5.14 -4.52
CA TYR A 123 4.52 5.57 -3.80
C TYR A 123 4.69 6.92 -3.08
N LEU A 124 5.90 7.48 -3.12
CA LEU A 124 6.22 8.76 -2.50
C LEU A 124 5.63 9.95 -3.27
N SER A 125 5.20 10.98 -2.55
CA SER A 125 4.70 12.22 -3.14
C SER A 125 5.74 12.87 -4.08
N SER A 126 7.02 12.85 -3.69
CA SER A 126 8.13 13.39 -4.50
C SER A 126 8.27 12.67 -5.84
N SER A 127 8.24 11.33 -5.83
CA SER A 127 8.33 10.50 -7.03
C SER A 127 7.14 10.71 -7.96
N ILE A 128 5.92 10.73 -7.41
CA ILE A 128 4.68 10.93 -8.18
C ILE A 128 4.66 12.33 -8.84
N LEU A 129 5.05 13.37 -8.09
CA LEU A 129 5.11 14.73 -8.62
C LEU A 129 6.19 14.88 -9.70
N ARG A 130 7.37 14.29 -9.47
CA ARG A 130 8.46 14.28 -10.45
C ARG A 130 8.06 13.56 -11.73
N GLY A 131 7.38 12.42 -11.62
CA GLY A 131 6.87 11.68 -12.78
C GLY A 131 5.84 12.48 -13.59
N ARG A 132 4.99 13.27 -12.94
CA ARG A 132 3.94 14.05 -13.61
C ARG A 132 4.44 15.34 -14.24
N PHE A 133 5.37 16.03 -13.59
CA PHE A 133 5.73 17.41 -13.95
C PHE A 133 7.21 17.61 -14.27
N GLY A 134 8.00 16.54 -14.26
CA GLY A 134 9.46 16.60 -14.37
C GLY A 134 10.07 17.37 -13.21
N ASN A 135 11.29 17.89 -13.41
CA ASN A 135 11.98 18.68 -12.39
C ASN A 135 11.41 20.10 -12.19
N ARG A 136 10.28 20.45 -12.82
CA ARG A 136 9.78 21.84 -12.90
C ARG A 136 9.02 22.34 -11.67
N ILE A 137 8.64 21.47 -10.72
CA ILE A 137 7.77 21.83 -9.57
C ILE A 137 8.49 22.00 -8.23
N PHE A 138 9.76 21.58 -8.09
CA PHE A 138 10.49 21.73 -6.82
C PHE A 138 10.77 23.20 -6.43
N ALA A 139 10.31 24.18 -7.20
CA ALA A 139 10.40 25.61 -6.89
C ALA A 139 9.12 26.22 -6.27
N PHE A 140 8.02 25.49 -6.07
CA PHE A 140 6.75 26.10 -5.60
C PHE A 140 6.56 26.14 -4.08
N ASP A 141 7.21 25.28 -3.31
CA ASP A 141 7.36 25.46 -1.84
C ASP A 141 8.71 26.11 -1.56
N GLY A 142 8.88 27.32 -2.09
CA GLY A 142 10.00 28.18 -1.77
C GLY A 142 9.91 28.67 -0.33
N ASN A 143 10.48 27.92 0.60
CA ASN A 143 11.30 28.55 1.63
C ASN A 143 12.76 28.32 1.24
N GLY A 144 13.26 29.24 0.40
CA GLY A 144 14.67 29.34 0.03
C GLY A 144 15.51 29.73 1.24
N ASN A 145 15.76 28.77 2.12
CA ASN A 145 16.90 28.78 3.01
C ASN A 145 17.58 27.42 2.87
N GLY A 146 18.71 27.43 2.18
CA GLY A 146 19.60 26.29 2.09
C GLY A 146 19.97 25.82 3.48
N ASN A 147 19.40 24.68 3.86
CA ASN A 147 20.01 23.67 4.69
C ASN A 147 19.62 22.34 4.05
N GLU A 148 20.35 21.98 3.00
CA GLU A 148 20.24 20.72 2.25
C GLU A 148 20.66 19.48 3.08
N ASN A 149 20.63 19.57 4.42
CA ASN A 149 21.31 18.65 5.34
C ASN A 149 20.40 18.06 6.45
N GLU A 150 19.07 18.05 6.28
CA GLU A 150 18.15 17.37 7.22
C GLU A 150 17.04 16.53 6.56
N GLU A 151 17.15 16.22 5.27
CA GLU A 151 16.53 14.98 4.77
C GLU A 151 17.48 13.85 5.17
N GLN A 152 17.31 13.35 6.40
CA GLN A 152 17.90 12.07 6.76
C GLN A 152 17.42 11.08 5.70
N ASP A 153 18.34 10.71 4.81
CA ASP A 153 18.13 9.92 3.60
C ASP A 153 17.74 8.50 4.02
N PHE A 154 16.51 8.39 4.52
CA PHE A 154 15.94 7.15 4.95
C PHE A 154 15.60 6.38 3.69
N SER A 155 16.38 5.32 3.46
CA SER A 155 16.15 4.38 2.38
C SER A 155 14.66 4.03 2.29
N SER A 156 14.13 4.15 1.06
CA SER A 156 12.78 3.68 0.72
C SER A 156 12.73 2.16 0.55
N GLU A 157 13.85 1.46 0.76
CA GLU A 157 13.91 -0.01 0.77
C GLU A 157 13.56 -0.55 2.15
N PHE A 158 12.64 -1.51 2.17
CA PHE A 158 12.20 -2.19 3.37
C PHE A 158 12.33 -3.70 3.25
N GLU A 159 12.54 -4.36 4.39
CA GLU A 159 12.58 -5.81 4.53
C GLU A 159 11.40 -6.29 5.37
N LEU A 160 10.73 -7.33 4.90
CA LEU A 160 9.68 -8.03 5.61
C LEU A 160 10.29 -8.76 6.81
N PHE A 161 9.77 -8.49 8.00
CA PHE A 161 10.18 -9.20 9.21
C PHE A 161 9.03 -9.86 9.97
N ALA A 162 7.77 -9.48 9.71
CA ALA A 162 6.64 -10.18 10.31
C ALA A 162 5.42 -10.25 9.37
N VAL A 163 4.73 -11.39 9.41
CA VAL A 163 3.45 -11.62 8.73
C VAL A 163 2.47 -12.21 9.73
N VAL A 164 1.34 -11.53 9.94
CA VAL A 164 0.22 -12.06 10.73
C VAL A 164 -0.79 -12.67 9.78
N THR A 165 -1.27 -13.86 10.09
CA THR A 165 -2.26 -14.60 9.31
C THR A 165 -3.51 -14.82 10.15
N HIS A 166 -4.65 -14.92 9.49
CA HIS A 166 -5.92 -15.22 10.13
C HIS A 166 -6.58 -16.40 9.43
N THR A 167 -6.90 -17.47 10.16
CA THR A 167 -7.68 -18.61 9.65
C THR A 167 -9.07 -18.57 10.28
N GLY A 168 -10.11 -19.01 9.55
CA GLY A 168 -11.50 -18.91 10.02
C GLY A 168 -12.32 -17.84 9.29
N LYS A 169 -13.48 -17.52 9.84
CA LYS A 169 -14.50 -16.59 9.31
C LYS A 169 -14.27 -15.17 9.80
N LEU A 170 -15.14 -14.21 9.43
CA LEU A 170 -15.02 -12.82 9.88
C LEU A 170 -15.28 -12.64 11.38
N ASP A 171 -16.14 -13.48 11.95
CA ASP A 171 -16.64 -13.42 13.32
C ASP A 171 -15.91 -14.37 14.29
N ALA A 172 -15.15 -15.33 13.76
CA ALA A 172 -14.38 -16.28 14.56
C ALA A 172 -13.20 -16.82 13.75
N GLY A 173 -12.05 -16.96 14.40
CA GLY A 173 -10.86 -17.49 13.77
C GLY A 173 -9.66 -17.58 14.69
N HIS A 174 -8.50 -17.83 14.10
CA HIS A 174 -7.23 -18.01 14.80
C HIS A 174 -6.13 -17.19 14.14
N TYR A 175 -5.32 -16.53 14.96
CA TYR A 175 -4.22 -15.70 14.49
C TYR A 175 -2.88 -16.38 14.74
N VAL A 176 -2.05 -16.44 13.70
CA VAL A 176 -0.69 -16.96 13.77
C VAL A 176 0.27 -15.95 13.18
N THR A 177 1.41 -15.77 13.84
CA THR A 177 2.46 -14.84 13.39
C THR A 177 3.65 -15.60 12.84
N TYR A 178 4.16 -15.16 11.70
CA TYR A 178 5.45 -15.58 11.15
C TYR A 178 6.44 -14.45 11.37
N LEU A 179 7.53 -14.69 12.08
CA LEU A 179 8.54 -13.70 12.44
C LEU A 179 9.88 -14.09 11.83
N ARG A 180 10.61 -13.12 11.28
CA ARG A 180 11.98 -13.28 10.79
C ARG A 180 12.95 -12.73 11.84
N LEU A 181 13.84 -13.58 12.33
CA LEU A 181 14.91 -13.22 13.27
C LEU A 181 16.21 -13.83 12.76
N SER A 182 17.28 -13.03 12.67
CA SER A 182 18.61 -13.48 12.22
C SER A 182 18.58 -14.27 10.90
N ASN A 183 17.79 -13.79 9.92
CA ASN A 183 17.54 -14.44 8.64
C ASN A 183 16.84 -15.81 8.69
N GLU A 184 16.31 -16.22 9.83
CA GLU A 184 15.49 -17.42 9.97
C GLU A 184 14.03 -17.07 10.25
N TRP A 185 13.12 -17.92 9.79
CA TRP A 185 11.68 -17.74 9.99
C TRP A 185 11.15 -18.65 11.07
N TYR A 186 10.27 -18.09 11.90
CA TYR A 186 9.61 -18.77 13.00
C TYR A 186 8.10 -18.59 12.87
N LYS A 187 7.34 -19.68 12.96
CA LYS A 187 5.89 -19.66 13.13
C LYS A 187 5.59 -19.67 14.63
N CYS A 188 4.96 -18.60 15.10
CA CYS A 188 4.48 -18.42 16.46
C CYS A 188 2.96 -18.66 16.49
N ASP A 189 2.57 -19.81 17.02
CA ASP A 189 1.20 -20.30 17.12
C ASP A 189 0.89 -20.54 18.60
N ASP A 190 0.31 -19.54 19.26
CA ASP A 190 0.13 -19.47 20.72
C ASP A 190 1.43 -19.78 21.49
N CYS A 191 1.47 -20.90 22.23
CA CYS A 191 2.63 -21.33 22.99
C CYS A 191 3.69 -22.06 22.15
N TRP A 192 3.43 -22.31 20.87
CA TRP A 192 4.31 -23.08 19.99
C TRP A 192 5.09 -22.16 19.06
N VAL A 193 6.41 -22.11 19.25
CA VAL A 193 7.34 -21.41 18.36
C VAL A 193 8.15 -22.45 17.60
N THR A 194 7.98 -22.48 16.28
CA THR A 194 8.61 -23.49 15.41
C THR A 194 9.35 -22.83 14.26
N ARG A 195 10.58 -23.27 13.98
CA ARG A 195 11.32 -22.81 12.81
C ARG A 195 10.64 -23.31 11.54
N VAL A 196 10.51 -22.44 10.54
CA VAL A 196 9.89 -22.74 9.24
C VAL A 196 10.76 -22.23 8.09
N ASN A 197 10.59 -22.85 6.92
CA ASN A 197 11.27 -22.39 5.71
C ASN A 197 10.59 -21.13 5.14
N GLU A 198 11.38 -20.28 4.50
CA GLU A 198 10.88 -19.10 3.78
C GLU A 198 9.79 -19.44 2.75
N SER A 199 9.90 -20.60 2.08
CA SER A 199 8.90 -21.07 1.13
C SER A 199 7.51 -21.24 1.75
N ILE A 200 7.44 -21.61 3.03
CA ILE A 200 6.18 -21.71 3.78
C ILE A 200 5.61 -20.32 3.96
N VAL A 201 6.43 -19.37 4.44
CA VAL A 201 6.02 -17.98 4.70
C VAL A 201 5.50 -17.32 3.43
N ARG A 202 6.15 -17.55 2.28
CA ARG A 202 5.67 -17.04 0.98
C ARG A 202 4.26 -17.53 0.65
N GLY A 203 3.90 -18.76 1.01
CA GLY A 203 2.61 -19.36 0.72
C GLY A 203 1.47 -18.97 1.68
N VAL A 204 1.73 -18.18 2.73
CA VAL A 204 0.71 -17.89 3.74
C VAL A 204 -0.26 -16.79 3.30
N GLN A 205 -1.45 -16.80 3.88
CA GLN A 205 -2.47 -15.77 3.65
C GLN A 205 -2.25 -14.58 4.59
N GLY A 206 -1.30 -13.71 4.24
CA GLY A 206 -0.97 -12.52 5.03
C GLY A 206 -2.17 -11.60 5.24
N TYR A 207 -2.55 -11.38 6.50
CA TYR A 207 -3.58 -10.44 6.93
C TYR A 207 -2.97 -9.08 7.28
N MET A 208 -1.86 -9.07 8.02
CA MET A 208 -1.02 -7.90 8.24
C MET A 208 0.44 -8.23 7.94
N MET A 209 1.17 -7.28 7.36
CA MET A 209 2.59 -7.44 7.07
C MET A 209 3.38 -6.23 7.56
N PHE A 210 4.51 -6.53 8.20
CA PHE A 210 5.38 -5.54 8.82
C PHE A 210 6.73 -5.54 8.11
N TYR A 211 7.07 -4.37 7.61
CA TYR A 211 8.27 -4.09 6.86
C TYR A 211 9.10 -3.08 7.64
N VAL A 212 10.39 -3.34 7.84
CA VAL A 212 11.31 -2.42 8.50
C VAL A 212 12.27 -1.84 7.47
N GLN A 213 12.65 -0.56 7.60
CA GLN A 213 13.65 0.04 6.74
C GLN A 213 14.93 -0.79 6.74
N LYS A 214 15.45 -1.11 5.55
CA LYS A 214 16.54 -2.05 5.35
C LYS A 214 17.82 -1.68 6.09
N MET A 215 18.11 -0.37 6.20
CA MET A 215 19.22 0.15 7.01
C MET A 215 19.14 -0.23 8.50
N LEU A 216 17.94 -0.34 9.05
CA LEU A 216 17.72 -0.77 10.44
C LEU A 216 17.74 -2.29 10.57
N PHE A 217 17.26 -3.01 9.56
CA PHE A 217 17.32 -4.47 9.51
C PHE A 217 18.77 -4.96 9.65
N TYR A 218 19.68 -4.46 8.82
CA TYR A 218 21.10 -4.86 8.87
C TYR A 218 21.77 -4.52 10.20
N LYS A 219 21.50 -3.33 10.75
CA LYS A 219 22.04 -2.93 12.07
C LYS A 219 21.59 -3.84 13.22
N ALA A 220 20.42 -4.46 13.12
CA ALA A 220 19.92 -5.39 14.12
C ALA A 220 20.50 -6.79 13.94
N THR A 221 20.73 -7.22 12.70
CA THR A 221 21.30 -8.55 12.41
C THR A 221 22.81 -8.64 12.60
N ASP A 222 23.56 -7.54 12.42
CA ASP A 222 25.02 -7.53 12.55
C ASP A 222 25.52 -7.50 14.02
N LYS A 223 24.61 -7.43 15.00
CA LYS A 223 24.93 -7.31 16.43
C LYS A 223 24.79 -8.62 17.23
N ILE A 224 24.67 -9.77 16.56
CA ILE A 224 24.54 -11.10 17.16
C ILE A 224 25.67 -11.99 16.65
#